data_AF-A0A7Y8HPE8-F1
#
_entry.id   AF-A0A7Y8HPE8-F1
#
_cell.length_a   1.000
_cell.length_b   1.000
_cell.length_c   1.000
_cell.angle_alpha   90.00
_cell.angle_beta   90.00
_cell.angle_gamma   90.00
#
_symmetry.space_group_name_H-M   'P 1'
#
loop_
_entity.id
_entity.type
_entity.pdbx_description
1 polymer ?
#
loop_
_entity_poly.entity_id
_entity_poly.type
_entity_poly.pdbx_seq_one_letter_code
_entity_poly.pdbx_strand_id
1 'polypeptide(L)' 'KCTGCGVCRRKCPESAIIGEKRECHCIDDELCVRCGICIESCKFGAIFIE' A
#
# COMPACT_ATOMS: atom_id res chain seq x y z
N LYS A 1 -3.52 -10.62 -5.58
CA LYS A 1 -3.00 -10.00 -6.82
C LYS A 1 -3.30 -8.51 -6.79
N CYS A 2 -2.30 -7.64 -6.80
CA CYS A 2 -2.52 -6.19 -6.74
C CYS A 2 -2.96 -5.68 -8.11
N THR A 3 -3.99 -4.84 -8.15
CA THR A 3 -4.52 -4.21 -9.37
C THR A 3 -3.96 -2.81 -9.60
N GLY A 4 -3.07 -2.34 -8.72
CA GLY A 4 -2.50 -1.00 -8.80
C GLY A 4 -3.54 0.11 -8.67
N CYS A 5 -4.55 -0.09 -7.83
CA CYS A 5 -5.67 0.84 -7.68
C CYS A 5 -5.27 2.16 -6.98
N GLY A 6 -4.14 2.20 -6.25
CA GLY A 6 -3.64 3.40 -5.57
C GLY A 6 -4.44 3.83 -4.33
N VAL A 7 -5.45 3.05 -3.91
CA VAL A 7 -6.28 3.36 -2.73
C VAL A 7 -5.45 3.29 -1.46
N CYS A 8 -4.59 2.28 -1.34
CA CYS A 8 -3.67 2.12 -0.21
C CYS A 8 -2.76 3.35 -0.08
N ARG A 9 -2.18 3.84 -1.18
CA ARG A 9 -1.29 5.01 -1.20
C ARG A 9 -2.01 6.28 -0.74
N ARG A 10 -3.25 6.52 -1.18
CA ARG A 10 -4.04 7.69 -0.73
C ARG A 10 -4.41 7.64 0.75
N LYS A 11 -4.61 6.45 1.28
CA LYS A 11 -4.98 6.23 2.69
C LYS A 11 -3.77 6.21 3.62
N CYS A 12 -2.56 6.07 3.08
CA CYS A 12 -1.34 6.00 3.87
C CYS A 12 -0.99 7.40 4.40
N PRO A 13 -0.96 7.61 5.73
CA PRO A 13 -0.64 8.92 6.30
C PRO A 13 0.81 9.34 6.04
N GLU A 14 1.74 8.39 6.13
CA GLU A 14 3.18 8.58 5.89
C GLU A 14 3.54 8.54 4.39
N SER A 15 2.57 8.27 3.51
CA SER A 15 2.82 8.02 2.09
C SER A 15 3.92 6.98 1.83
N ALA A 16 4.10 6.02 2.74
CA ALA A 16 5.10 4.95 2.71
C ALA A 16 4.86 3.88 1.63
N ILE A 17 3.97 4.14 0.65
CA ILE A 17 3.61 3.16 -0.36
C ILE A 17 4.21 3.57 -1.70
N ILE A 18 5.16 2.76 -2.15
CA ILE A 18 5.89 2.90 -3.40
C ILE A 18 5.18 2.06 -4.46
N GLY A 19 4.91 2.65 -5.62
CA GLY A 19 4.21 1.97 -6.70
C GLY A 19 3.31 2.92 -7.50
N GLU A 20 3.20 2.62 -8.78
CA GLU A 20 2.39 3.39 -9.72
C GLU A 20 1.03 2.74 -10.01
N LYS A 21 0.18 3.49 -10.72
CA LYS A 21 -1.11 2.98 -11.19
C LYS A 21 -0.88 1.77 -12.10
N ARG A 22 -1.65 0.70 -11.85
CA ARG A 22 -1.55 -0.61 -12.52
C ARG A 22 -0.30 -1.45 -12.21
N GLU A 23 0.54 -1.02 -11.27
CA GLU A 23 1.66 -1.83 -10.78
C GLU A 23 1.45 -2.29 -9.34
N CYS A 24 2.19 -3.34 -8.95
CA CYS A 24 2.21 -3.81 -7.57
C CYS A 24 2.75 -2.69 -6.68
N HIS A 25 2.05 -2.44 -5.58
CA HIS A 25 2.47 -1.45 -4.59
C HIS A 25 3.27 -2.17 -3.52
N CYS A 26 4.47 -1.68 -3.24
CA CYS A 26 5.33 -2.11 -2.16
C CYS A 26 5.24 -1.11 -1.00
N ILE A 27 5.43 -1.59 0.22
CA ILE A 27 5.48 -0.75 1.41
C ILE A 27 6.94 -0.56 1.78
N ASP A 28 7.31 0.69 1.99
CA ASP A 28 8.63 1.06 2.50
C ASP A 28 8.63 0.92 4.04
N ASP A 29 9.33 -0.06 4.61
CA ASP A 29 9.35 -0.28 6.07
C ASP A 29 10.02 0.88 6.82
N GLU A 30 10.88 1.67 6.17
CA GLU A 30 11.54 2.82 6.81
C GLU A 30 10.55 3.96 7.08
N LEU A 31 9.60 4.17 6.16
CA LEU A 31 8.53 5.16 6.30
C LEU A 31 7.26 4.56 6.94
N CYS A 32 7.11 3.24 6.96
CA CYS A 32 5.89 2.59 7.42
C CYS A 32 5.86 2.48 8.94
N VAL A 33 5.01 3.28 9.57
CA VAL A 33 4.68 3.15 11.01
C VAL A 33 3.79 1.94 11.35
N ARG A 34 3.59 1.02 10.41
CA ARG A 34 2.77 -0.21 10.55
C ARG A 34 1.34 0.06 11.05
N CYS A 35 0.72 1.13 10.56
CA CYS A 35 -0.65 1.50 10.92
C CYS A 35 -1.73 0.51 10.44
N GLY A 36 -1.44 -0.36 9.48
CA GLY A 36 -2.38 -1.38 8.97
C GLY A 36 -3.51 -0.85 8.06
N ILE A 37 -3.67 0.47 7.91
CA ILE A 37 -4.76 1.10 7.14
C ILE A 37 -4.74 0.68 5.65
N CYS A 38 -3.54 0.49 5.09
CA CYS A 38 -3.35 0.06 3.71
C CYS A 38 -3.91 -1.35 3.45
N ILE A 39 -3.76 -2.26 4.41
CA ILE A 39 -4.28 -3.64 4.38
C ILE A 39 -5.80 -3.59 4.51
N GLU A 40 -6.32 -2.85 5.49
CA GLU A 40 -7.76 -2.72 5.74
C GLU A 40 -8.50 -2.08 4.56
N SER A 41 -7.88 -1.10 3.89
CA SER A 41 -8.45 -0.44 2.72
C SER A 41 -8.32 -1.26 1.43
N CYS A 42 -7.44 -2.26 1.40
CA CYS A 42 -7.21 -3.08 0.23
C CYS A 42 -8.21 -4.23 0.16
N LYS A 43 -9.32 -4.03 -0.58
CA LYS A 43 -10.33 -5.07 -0.81
C LYS A 43 -9.78 -6.34 -1.49
N PHE A 44 -8.63 -6.25 -2.15
CA PHE A 44 -7.99 -7.37 -2.82
C PHE A 44 -7.03 -8.15 -1.91
N GLY A 45 -6.77 -7.67 -0.68
CA GLY A 45 -5.79 -8.26 0.24
C GLY A 45 -4.41 -8.40 -0.39
N ALA A 46 -4.07 -7.52 -1.32
CA ALA A 46 -2.89 -7.63 -2.18
C ALA A 46 -1.77 -6.67 -1.77
N ILE A 47 -1.64 -6.46 -0.47
CA ILE A 47 -0.57 -5.68 0.14
C ILE A 47 0.52 -6.66 0.55
N PHE A 48 1.74 -6.45 0.06
CA PHE A 48 2.92 -7.19 0.47
C PHE A 48 3.88 -6.19 1.10
N ILE A 49 4.42 -6.54 2.27
CA ILE A 49 5.51 -5.81 2.91
C ILE A 49 6.77 -6.51 2.42
N GLU A 50 7.69 -5.75 1.84
CA GLU A 50 9.02 -6.23 1.46
C GLU A 50 10.06 -5.64 2.41
#